data_AF-A0A3R7A8F6-F1
#
_entry.id   AF-A0A3R7A8F6-F1
#
_cell.length_a   1.000
_cell.length_b   1.000
_cell.length_c   1.000
_cell.angle_alpha   90.00
_cell.angle_beta   90.00
_cell.angle_gamma   90.00
#
_symmetry.space_group_name_H-M   'P 1'
#
loop_
_entity.id
_entity.type
_entity.pdbx_description
1 polymer ?
#
loop_
_entity_poly.entity_id
_entity_poly.type
_entity_poly.pdbx_seq_one_letter_code
_entity_poly.pdbx_strand_id
1 'polypeptide(L)'
;MPTTAEDVSIMDEEDQLLLCQDGYTWDFVLVFPSIQQTVTPPSPLSDVLHRLRLPKKSSKTTPTIDEICYRLKKAGLTLKLVCPSASTWSTSNDILCLVRGSRQVFAREANRIDFLMPMDKEKLRDVSLHGFPNCGIAPFPIDDTLHEFNMSPYDFIYFKYTGREDMQLLYAKQGPHYGLFTSSQRIFLLESIMTNRHGGAGLNLDKLKHANVLSTYFSLHDAAELKNLASLWLHWGQFPWQQPLHAIQRYFGSRIGLYFAFLGHYTTCLIAPGAVGFVLWLVELSKRIPKNLVAAIASTLIVIWAMFFLKSWKRQASRLAMQWGTSTFSTLEQVRPQYVGQMVRSPVTGQPMLYFSKREKSRRRCLTWLLLTVLILLVAAVVAAIFYLQFHMMKRGHSIRVANTEILLAGPVTSLANVVQINAMYYVYNTICEAMNEYENHRTQSSHEGAFIVKSVLFHAVNNFAGLFYITFVKTYIGAACVENDCLGELRLYLLMIFCFQLANGLIQDWVVPHARVLFSQHRAGRSSFAVATQTSVEAQFYLLDYGWRVTFNEYLGLSMKFGFTILFLGASPAMSLLTLLNNLIELRSDSTNLVMNHRRPLPRQASTCGQWMSVLEYLTTLSIFTNG
;
A
#
# COMPACT_ATOMS: atom_id res chain seq x y z
N MET A 1 -8.35 -26.32 1.46
CA MET A 1 -8.25 -27.35 0.41
C MET A 1 -9.64 -27.62 -0.12
N PRO A 2 -9.79 -27.74 -1.45
CA PRO A 2 -10.06 -29.06 -2.03
C PRO A 2 -8.95 -29.55 -2.99
N THR A 3 -9.05 -30.86 -3.16
CA THR A 3 -8.41 -31.89 -3.99
C THR A 3 -7.78 -31.55 -5.34
N THR A 4 -6.58 -32.11 -5.52
CA THR A 4 -5.80 -32.27 -6.74
C THR A 4 -6.35 -33.43 -7.58
N ALA A 5 -7.14 -33.16 -8.63
CA ALA A 5 -7.28 -34.03 -9.83
C ALA A 5 -8.37 -33.53 -10.82
N GLU A 6 -9.37 -32.78 -10.38
CA GLU A 6 -10.53 -32.40 -11.24
C GLU A 6 -10.44 -31.01 -11.90
N ASP A 7 -9.51 -30.15 -11.47
CA ASP A 7 -9.36 -28.78 -11.97
C ASP A 7 -8.79 -28.67 -13.41
N VAL A 8 -8.47 -29.80 -14.06
CA VAL A 8 -7.88 -29.84 -15.43
C VAL A 8 -8.95 -29.84 -16.54
N SER A 9 -10.24 -29.97 -16.20
CA SER A 9 -11.25 -30.42 -17.16
C SER A 9 -11.87 -29.36 -18.09
N ILE A 10 -11.53 -28.06 -17.99
CA ILE A 10 -11.98 -27.04 -18.97
C ILE A 10 -10.91 -25.93 -19.13
N MET A 11 -9.70 -26.29 -19.57
CA MET A 11 -8.75 -25.30 -20.08
C MET A 11 -8.71 -25.38 -21.60
N ASP A 12 -8.90 -24.25 -22.28
CA ASP A 12 -8.78 -24.17 -23.73
C ASP A 12 -7.41 -24.71 -24.18
N GLU A 13 -7.36 -25.45 -25.29
CA GLU A 13 -6.11 -26.03 -25.83
C GLU A 13 -5.03 -24.96 -26.05
N GLU A 14 -5.43 -23.74 -26.45
CA GLU A 14 -4.52 -22.59 -26.58
C GLU A 14 -3.87 -22.22 -25.24
N ASP A 15 -4.64 -22.19 -24.15
CA ASP A 15 -4.13 -21.84 -22.82
C ASP A 15 -3.18 -22.93 -22.30
N GLN A 16 -3.45 -24.20 -22.61
CA GLN A 16 -2.55 -25.32 -22.31
C GLN A 16 -1.24 -25.24 -23.10
N LEU A 17 -1.31 -24.95 -24.40
CA LEU A 17 -0.13 -24.76 -25.24
C LEU A 17 0.76 -23.63 -24.73
N LEU A 18 0.15 -22.52 -24.34
CA LEU A 18 0.85 -21.36 -23.78
C LEU A 18 1.55 -21.70 -22.45
N LEU A 19 0.92 -22.50 -21.59
CA LEU A 19 1.56 -23.01 -20.37
C LEU A 19 2.74 -23.93 -20.68
N CYS A 20 2.58 -24.87 -21.61
CA CYS A 20 3.65 -25.80 -21.99
C CYS A 20 4.87 -25.08 -22.58
N GLN A 21 4.66 -24.01 -23.36
CA GLN A 21 5.75 -23.29 -24.01
C GLN A 21 6.44 -22.28 -23.09
N ASP A 22 5.65 -21.47 -22.37
CA ASP A 22 6.14 -20.28 -21.65
C ASP A 22 5.96 -20.35 -20.13
N GLY A 23 5.26 -21.35 -19.61
CA GLY A 23 4.96 -21.49 -18.18
C GLY A 23 3.95 -20.47 -17.64
N TYR A 24 3.38 -19.63 -18.50
CA TYR A 24 2.40 -18.59 -18.17
C TYR A 24 1.28 -18.54 -19.23
N THR A 25 0.07 -18.15 -18.85
CA THR A 25 -1.11 -18.01 -19.75
C THR A 25 -1.41 -16.56 -20.15
N TRP A 26 -2.04 -15.77 -19.29
CA TRP A 26 -2.46 -14.41 -19.59
C TRP A 26 -2.00 -13.49 -18.46
N ASP A 27 -1.44 -12.34 -18.83
CA ASP A 27 -0.79 -11.44 -17.86
C ASP A 27 -1.78 -10.37 -17.35
N PHE A 28 -2.74 -9.93 -18.18
CA PHE A 28 -3.53 -8.72 -17.92
C PHE A 28 -4.93 -8.77 -18.54
N VAL A 29 -5.87 -8.02 -17.95
CA VAL A 29 -7.26 -7.91 -18.43
C VAL A 29 -7.67 -6.45 -18.58
N LEU A 30 -8.29 -6.14 -19.71
CA LEU A 30 -9.06 -4.91 -19.93
C LEU A 30 -10.54 -5.27 -19.97
N VAL A 31 -11.35 -4.61 -19.15
CA VAL A 31 -12.80 -4.87 -19.08
C VAL A 31 -13.53 -3.74 -19.78
N PHE A 32 -14.25 -4.08 -20.85
CA PHE A 32 -15.07 -3.14 -21.59
C PHE A 32 -16.54 -3.28 -21.15
N PRO A 33 -17.24 -2.16 -20.88
CA PRO A 33 -18.65 -2.21 -20.54
C PRO A 33 -19.46 -2.74 -21.73
N SER A 34 -20.51 -3.50 -21.44
CA SER A 34 -21.46 -3.92 -22.48
C SER A 34 -22.10 -2.71 -23.16
N ILE A 35 -22.15 -2.70 -24.50
CA ILE A 35 -22.79 -1.64 -25.27
C ILE A 35 -24.32 -1.80 -25.15
N GLN A 36 -24.91 -1.31 -24.07
CA GLN A 36 -26.31 -0.86 -24.13
C GLN A 36 -26.31 0.52 -24.75
N GLN A 37 -26.64 0.59 -26.05
CA GLN A 37 -27.04 1.84 -26.70
C GLN A 37 -28.23 2.41 -25.93
N THR A 38 -27.98 3.31 -24.99
CA THR A 38 -29.02 4.20 -24.48
C THR A 38 -29.29 5.25 -25.55
N VAL A 39 -30.02 4.84 -26.61
CA VAL A 39 -30.77 5.78 -27.44
C VAL A 39 -31.90 6.30 -26.57
N THR A 40 -31.58 7.21 -25.65
CA THR A 40 -32.59 8.10 -25.09
C THR A 40 -32.81 9.18 -26.14
N PRO A 41 -34.02 9.36 -26.70
CA PRO A 41 -34.28 10.49 -27.58
C PRO A 41 -33.98 11.76 -26.78
N PRO A 42 -33.23 12.73 -27.34
CA PRO A 42 -32.91 13.94 -26.60
C PRO A 42 -34.23 14.62 -26.21
N SER A 43 -34.39 14.90 -24.92
CA SER A 43 -35.47 15.75 -24.47
C SER A 43 -35.38 17.09 -25.22
N PRO A 44 -36.51 17.72 -25.59
CA PRO A 44 -36.50 18.96 -26.37
C PRO A 44 -35.70 20.10 -25.73
N LEU A 45 -35.43 20.00 -24.42
CA LEU A 45 -34.63 20.95 -23.65
C LEU A 45 -33.12 20.79 -23.89
N SER A 46 -32.62 19.59 -24.19
CA SER A 46 -31.20 19.36 -24.49
C SER A 46 -30.83 19.86 -25.88
N ASP A 47 -31.78 19.83 -26.82
CA ASP A 47 -31.62 20.32 -28.20
C ASP A 47 -31.55 21.86 -28.25
N VAL A 48 -32.33 22.54 -27.40
CA VAL A 48 -32.25 23.99 -27.21
C VAL A 48 -30.94 24.41 -26.54
N LEU A 49 -30.48 23.65 -25.53
CA LEU A 49 -29.16 23.84 -24.91
C LEU A 49 -27.99 23.53 -25.86
N HIS A 50 -28.20 22.69 -26.87
CA HIS A 50 -27.20 22.35 -27.88
C HIS A 50 -27.01 23.49 -28.90
N ARG A 51 -28.09 24.22 -29.22
CA ARG A 51 -28.04 25.39 -30.13
C ARG A 51 -27.41 26.65 -29.49
N LEU A 52 -27.36 26.72 -28.15
CA LEU A 52 -26.86 27.90 -27.41
C LEU A 52 -25.39 27.81 -26.99
N ARG A 53 -24.64 26.76 -27.35
CA ARG A 53 -23.23 26.63 -26.93
C ARG A 53 -22.25 27.22 -27.95
N LEU A 54 -21.51 28.22 -27.47
CA LEU A 54 -20.20 28.68 -27.99
C LEU A 54 -19.33 27.50 -28.49
N PRO A 55 -18.50 27.71 -29.53
CA PRO A 55 -17.77 26.62 -30.19
C PRO A 55 -16.94 25.83 -29.18
N LYS A 56 -17.32 24.56 -28.99
CA LYS A 56 -16.55 23.58 -28.22
C LYS A 56 -15.17 23.45 -28.88
N LYS A 57 -14.11 23.85 -28.17
CA LYS A 57 -12.73 23.44 -28.44
C LYS A 57 -12.74 21.92 -28.70
N SER A 58 -12.25 21.48 -29.86
CA SER A 58 -12.41 20.12 -30.41
C SER A 58 -12.44 19.02 -29.32
N SER A 59 -13.58 18.37 -29.12
CA SER A 59 -13.63 17.18 -28.27
C SER A 59 -12.80 16.10 -28.96
N LYS A 60 -11.66 15.73 -28.36
CA LYS A 60 -10.97 14.50 -28.75
C LYS A 60 -11.97 13.36 -28.68
N THR A 61 -12.25 12.73 -29.80
CA THR A 61 -13.06 11.51 -29.89
C THR A 61 -12.45 10.47 -28.95
N THR A 62 -13.26 9.94 -28.04
CA THR A 62 -12.86 8.82 -27.19
C THR A 62 -12.62 7.60 -28.08
N PRO A 63 -11.51 6.86 -27.90
CA PRO A 63 -11.18 5.73 -28.76
C PRO A 63 -12.24 4.62 -28.60
N THR A 64 -12.63 3.98 -29.69
CA THR A 64 -13.50 2.81 -29.70
C THR A 64 -12.77 1.57 -29.20
N ILE A 65 -13.52 0.52 -28.82
CA ILE A 65 -12.94 -0.77 -28.40
C ILE A 65 -12.03 -1.32 -29.50
N ASP A 66 -12.49 -1.28 -30.76
CA ASP A 66 -11.72 -1.75 -31.91
C ASP A 66 -10.41 -0.97 -32.11
N GLU A 67 -10.44 0.35 -31.91
CA GLU A 67 -9.23 1.18 -31.98
C GLU A 67 -8.23 0.83 -30.87
N ILE A 68 -8.72 0.53 -29.67
CA ILE A 68 -7.87 0.07 -28.56
C ILE A 68 -7.25 -1.29 -28.90
N CYS A 69 -8.06 -2.26 -29.32
CA CYS A 69 -7.61 -3.60 -29.73
C CYS A 69 -6.62 -3.53 -30.90
N TYR A 70 -6.88 -2.67 -31.89
CA TYR A 70 -5.98 -2.44 -33.02
C TYR A 70 -4.62 -1.90 -32.55
N ARG A 71 -4.61 -0.90 -31.67
CA ARG A 71 -3.37 -0.34 -31.11
C ARG A 71 -2.56 -1.36 -30.32
N LEU A 72 -3.22 -2.20 -29.53
CA LEU A 72 -2.57 -3.28 -28.77
C LEU A 72 -1.95 -4.33 -29.72
N LYS A 73 -2.70 -4.78 -30.74
CA LYS A 73 -2.16 -5.70 -31.76
C LYS A 73 -1.00 -5.07 -32.53
N LYS A 74 -1.11 -3.79 -32.91
CA LYS A 74 -0.04 -3.04 -33.58
C LYS A 74 1.22 -2.90 -32.72
N ALA A 75 1.08 -2.86 -31.40
CA ALA A 75 2.21 -2.90 -30.46
C ALA A 75 2.84 -4.29 -30.31
N GLY A 76 2.32 -5.32 -30.99
CA GLY A 76 2.81 -6.70 -30.95
C GLY A 76 2.22 -7.55 -29.83
N LEU A 77 1.12 -7.11 -29.20
CA LEU A 77 0.46 -7.85 -28.12
C LEU A 77 -0.59 -8.82 -28.68
N THR A 78 -0.71 -9.98 -28.05
CA THR A 78 -1.74 -10.97 -28.36
C THR A 78 -2.97 -10.71 -27.48
N LEU A 79 -4.16 -10.86 -28.08
CA LEU A 79 -5.43 -10.55 -27.44
C LEU A 79 -6.39 -11.72 -27.58
N LYS A 80 -7.09 -12.07 -26.49
CA LYS A 80 -8.22 -13.00 -26.48
C LYS A 80 -9.42 -12.32 -25.85
N LEU A 81 -10.52 -12.24 -26.59
CA LEU A 81 -11.77 -11.67 -26.10
C LEU A 81 -12.63 -12.79 -25.53
N VAL A 82 -13.04 -12.64 -24.28
CA VAL A 82 -13.91 -13.57 -23.57
C VAL A 82 -15.17 -12.82 -23.17
N CYS A 83 -16.31 -13.33 -23.60
CA CYS A 83 -17.61 -12.87 -23.12
C CYS A 83 -18.04 -13.80 -21.97
N PRO A 84 -18.37 -13.28 -20.78
CA PRO A 84 -18.88 -14.10 -19.69
C PRO A 84 -20.11 -14.88 -20.15
N SER A 85 -20.23 -16.14 -19.72
CA SER A 85 -21.39 -16.95 -20.05
C SER A 85 -22.66 -16.26 -19.54
N ALA A 86 -23.59 -16.00 -20.45
CA ALA A 86 -24.86 -15.35 -20.15
C ALA A 86 -25.69 -16.25 -19.22
N SER A 87 -25.56 -16.09 -17.92
CA SER A 87 -26.59 -16.56 -17.00
C SER A 87 -27.83 -15.67 -17.19
N THR A 88 -29.00 -16.26 -17.19
CA THR A 88 -30.32 -15.64 -17.46
C THR A 88 -30.69 -14.47 -16.52
N TRP A 89 -29.81 -14.10 -15.59
CA TRP A 89 -30.02 -13.14 -14.51
C TRP A 89 -28.90 -12.09 -14.40
N SER A 90 -27.82 -12.18 -15.20
CA SER A 90 -26.73 -11.19 -15.19
C SER A 90 -26.99 -10.08 -16.21
N THR A 91 -27.21 -8.86 -15.72
CA THR A 91 -27.49 -7.68 -16.55
C THR A 91 -26.23 -7.01 -17.13
N SER A 92 -25.02 -7.47 -16.80
CA SER A 92 -23.77 -6.87 -17.29
C SER A 92 -22.97 -7.88 -18.14
N ASN A 93 -23.15 -7.81 -19.45
CA ASN A 93 -22.33 -8.53 -20.43
C ASN A 93 -21.04 -7.75 -20.71
N ASP A 94 -20.22 -7.53 -19.68
CA ASP A 94 -18.92 -6.88 -19.81
C ASP A 94 -17.97 -7.78 -20.62
N ILE A 95 -17.25 -7.21 -21.58
CA ILE A 95 -16.33 -7.97 -22.45
C ILE A 95 -14.95 -7.96 -21.79
N LEU A 96 -14.40 -9.14 -21.51
CA LEU A 96 -13.07 -9.31 -20.95
C LEU A 96 -12.05 -9.47 -22.08
N CYS A 97 -11.13 -8.53 -22.22
CA CYS A 97 -10.03 -8.61 -23.15
C CYS A 97 -8.75 -9.02 -22.41
N LEU A 98 -8.34 -10.26 -22.61
CA LEU A 98 -7.09 -10.81 -22.11
C LEU A 98 -5.94 -10.32 -22.99
N VAL A 99 -4.87 -9.85 -22.35
CA VAL A 99 -3.70 -9.28 -23.03
C VAL A 99 -2.45 -10.02 -22.59
N ARG A 100 -1.60 -10.37 -23.57
CA ARG A 100 -0.32 -11.04 -23.37
C ARG A 100 0.75 -10.45 -24.30
N GLY A 101 2.00 -10.48 -23.86
CA GLY A 101 3.18 -10.23 -24.69
C GLY A 101 3.99 -11.50 -24.97
N SER A 102 4.64 -11.56 -26.13
CA SER A 102 5.62 -12.62 -26.43
C SER A 102 6.99 -12.30 -25.81
N ARG A 103 7.86 -13.31 -25.65
CA ARG A 103 9.22 -13.13 -25.10
C ARG A 103 10.03 -12.08 -25.86
N GLN A 104 9.89 -12.04 -27.18
CA GLN A 104 10.60 -11.08 -28.05
C GLN A 104 10.12 -9.65 -27.82
N VAL A 105 8.81 -9.45 -27.65
CA VAL A 105 8.22 -8.14 -27.38
C VAL A 105 8.69 -7.62 -26.01
N PHE A 106 8.72 -8.49 -24.99
CA PHE A 106 9.26 -8.12 -23.68
C PHE A 106 10.75 -7.81 -23.73
N ALA A 107 11.57 -8.60 -24.42
CA ALA A 107 13.00 -8.32 -24.60
C ALA A 107 13.23 -6.97 -25.29
N ARG A 108 12.47 -6.67 -26.35
CA ARG A 108 12.55 -5.38 -27.06
C ARG A 108 12.20 -4.20 -26.15
N GLU A 109 11.14 -4.31 -25.37
CA GLU A 109 10.74 -3.26 -24.45
C GLU A 109 11.74 -3.11 -23.30
N ALA A 110 12.21 -4.22 -22.73
CA ALA A 110 13.21 -4.21 -21.67
C ALA A 110 14.50 -3.50 -22.10
N ASN A 111 14.94 -3.70 -23.35
CA ASN A 111 16.10 -3.01 -23.92
C ASN A 111 15.82 -1.51 -24.14
N ARG A 112 14.59 -1.15 -24.53
CA ARG A 112 14.20 0.25 -24.74
C ARG A 112 14.21 1.07 -23.45
N ILE A 113 13.77 0.46 -22.34
CA ILE A 113 13.64 1.16 -21.05
C ILE A 113 14.86 1.00 -20.15
N ASP A 114 15.95 0.42 -20.66
CA ASP A 114 17.14 0.07 -19.86
C ASP A 114 16.78 -0.75 -18.61
N PHE A 115 15.89 -1.74 -18.76
CA PHE A 115 15.32 -2.48 -17.64
C PHE A 115 16.43 -3.20 -16.85
N LEU A 116 16.52 -2.94 -15.55
CA LEU A 116 17.54 -3.55 -14.71
C LEU A 116 17.21 -5.03 -14.46
N MET A 117 18.09 -5.91 -14.93
CA MET A 117 17.99 -7.35 -14.78
C MET A 117 19.06 -7.86 -13.81
N PRO A 118 18.70 -8.81 -12.92
CA PRO A 118 19.69 -9.48 -12.08
C PRO A 118 20.60 -10.33 -12.96
N MET A 119 21.89 -10.31 -12.65
CA MET A 119 22.90 -11.15 -13.30
C MET A 119 23.05 -12.48 -12.55
N ASP A 120 23.44 -13.51 -13.29
CA ASP A 120 23.69 -14.85 -12.77
C ASP A 120 25.06 -14.88 -12.08
N LYS A 121 25.06 -15.06 -10.76
CA LYS A 121 26.28 -14.99 -9.94
C LYS A 121 27.33 -16.02 -10.37
N GLU A 122 26.90 -17.22 -10.77
CA GLU A 122 27.82 -18.32 -11.07
C GLU A 122 28.49 -18.07 -12.41
N LYS A 123 27.73 -17.58 -13.39
CA LYS A 123 28.27 -17.21 -14.70
C LYS A 123 29.12 -15.95 -14.65
N LEU A 124 28.77 -14.97 -13.82
CA LEU A 124 29.62 -13.80 -13.62
C LEU A 124 30.97 -14.19 -13.01
N ARG A 125 30.95 -15.09 -12.02
CA ARG A 125 32.18 -15.63 -11.44
C ARG A 125 33.01 -16.39 -12.47
N ASP A 126 32.36 -17.22 -13.29
CA ASP A 126 33.01 -17.98 -14.35
C ASP A 126 33.68 -17.07 -15.39
N VAL A 127 32.98 -16.03 -15.84
CA VAL A 127 33.50 -15.02 -16.77
C VAL A 127 34.64 -14.21 -16.16
N SER A 128 34.58 -13.91 -14.88
CA SER A 128 35.66 -13.22 -14.17
C SER A 128 36.94 -14.06 -14.12
N LEU A 129 36.82 -15.38 -13.93
CA LEU A 129 37.95 -16.32 -13.87
C LEU A 129 38.56 -16.63 -15.24
N HIS A 130 37.74 -16.76 -16.27
CA HIS A 130 38.19 -17.17 -17.61
C HIS A 130 38.33 -16.01 -18.60
N GLY A 131 37.89 -14.81 -18.21
CA GLY A 131 37.78 -13.66 -19.10
C GLY A 131 36.62 -13.79 -20.08
N PHE A 132 36.49 -12.79 -20.95
CA PHE A 132 35.49 -12.77 -22.02
C PHE A 132 36.19 -12.53 -23.37
N PRO A 133 36.82 -13.58 -23.97
CA PRO A 133 37.70 -13.44 -25.13
C PRO A 133 37.01 -12.81 -26.34
N ASN A 134 35.72 -13.13 -26.54
CA ASN A 134 34.90 -12.59 -27.64
C ASN A 134 34.73 -11.06 -27.59
N CYS A 135 34.94 -10.44 -26.43
CA CYS A 135 34.93 -8.99 -26.27
C CYS A 135 36.32 -8.42 -25.96
N GLY A 136 37.39 -9.21 -26.06
CA GLY A 136 38.75 -8.79 -25.73
C GLY A 136 38.97 -8.50 -24.25
N ILE A 137 38.18 -9.10 -23.36
CA ILE A 137 38.28 -8.89 -21.92
C ILE A 137 39.13 -10.01 -21.32
N ALA A 138 40.30 -9.66 -20.77
CA ALA A 138 41.16 -10.60 -20.05
C ALA A 138 40.51 -11.06 -18.73
N PRO A 139 40.88 -12.23 -18.18
CA PRO A 139 40.46 -12.65 -16.85
C PRO A 139 40.77 -11.60 -15.78
N PHE A 140 39.82 -11.35 -14.88
CA PHE A 140 39.96 -10.41 -13.76
C PHE A 140 39.34 -11.01 -12.49
N PRO A 141 39.92 -12.07 -11.90
CA PRO A 141 39.33 -12.76 -10.75
C PRO A 141 39.10 -11.79 -9.58
N ILE A 142 37.83 -11.55 -9.26
CA ILE A 142 37.41 -10.82 -8.05
C ILE A 142 37.10 -11.85 -6.97
N ASP A 143 37.83 -11.81 -5.87
CA ASP A 143 37.57 -12.64 -4.69
C ASP A 143 37.65 -11.80 -3.42
N ASP A 144 36.87 -12.17 -2.40
CA ASP A 144 36.97 -11.57 -1.07
C ASP A 144 38.06 -12.33 -0.29
N THR A 145 39.31 -11.97 -0.57
CA THR A 145 40.50 -12.64 -0.01
C THR A 145 40.59 -12.55 1.51
N LEU A 146 39.90 -11.58 2.13
CA LEU A 146 39.88 -11.37 3.57
C LEU A 146 38.65 -11.97 4.26
N HIS A 147 37.67 -12.46 3.47
CA HIS A 147 36.39 -12.96 3.96
C HIS A 147 35.68 -11.98 4.92
N GLU A 148 35.87 -10.68 4.70
CA GLU A 148 35.31 -9.63 5.54
C GLU A 148 33.82 -9.41 5.29
N PHE A 149 33.32 -9.84 4.12
CA PHE A 149 31.97 -9.57 3.68
C PHE A 149 31.09 -10.82 3.67
N ASN A 150 29.91 -10.72 4.29
CA ASN A 150 28.90 -11.79 4.25
C ASN A 150 28.29 -12.02 2.85
N MET A 151 28.51 -11.11 1.89
CA MET A 151 27.96 -11.20 0.53
C MET A 151 29.10 -11.36 -0.46
N SER A 152 28.92 -12.23 -1.44
CA SER A 152 29.91 -12.40 -2.51
C SER A 152 29.97 -11.15 -3.38
N PRO A 153 31.14 -10.81 -3.96
CA PRO A 153 31.25 -9.73 -4.95
C PRO A 153 30.30 -9.86 -6.15
N TYR A 154 29.85 -11.09 -6.45
CA TYR A 154 28.95 -11.39 -7.58
C TYR A 154 27.47 -11.40 -7.20
N ASP A 155 27.13 -11.25 -5.92
CA ASP A 155 25.74 -11.29 -5.46
C ASP A 155 25.01 -9.98 -5.76
N PHE A 156 23.74 -10.11 -6.18
CA PHE A 156 22.82 -8.99 -6.39
C PHE A 156 23.32 -7.89 -7.34
N ILE A 157 24.12 -8.28 -8.34
CA ILE A 157 24.50 -7.38 -9.43
C ILE A 157 23.32 -7.24 -10.39
N TYR A 158 22.90 -5.99 -10.62
CA TYR A 158 21.88 -5.65 -11.61
C TYR A 158 22.53 -4.88 -12.75
N PHE A 159 22.17 -5.27 -13.97
CA PHE A 159 22.65 -4.60 -15.18
C PHE A 159 21.49 -4.26 -16.10
N LYS A 160 21.66 -3.21 -16.90
CA LYS A 160 20.66 -2.81 -17.89
C LYS A 160 20.50 -3.92 -18.93
N TYR A 161 19.27 -4.34 -19.16
CA TYR A 161 18.97 -5.34 -20.17
C TYR A 161 19.38 -4.82 -21.54
N THR A 162 20.11 -5.65 -22.26
CA THR A 162 20.53 -5.41 -23.64
C THR A 162 20.16 -6.62 -24.46
N GLY A 163 19.79 -6.42 -25.73
CA GLY A 163 19.47 -7.51 -26.66
C GLY A 163 20.70 -8.21 -27.27
N ARG A 164 21.91 -7.89 -26.81
CA ARG A 164 23.15 -8.49 -27.34
C ARG A 164 23.26 -9.94 -26.90
N GLU A 165 23.68 -10.82 -27.80
CA GLU A 165 23.76 -12.27 -27.58
C GLU A 165 24.77 -12.65 -26.49
N ASP A 166 25.91 -11.97 -26.46
CA ASP A 166 26.97 -12.14 -25.46
C ASP A 166 26.48 -11.89 -24.02
N MET A 167 25.62 -10.90 -23.84
CA MET A 167 25.03 -10.55 -22.54
C MET A 167 23.88 -11.48 -22.14
N GLN A 168 23.19 -12.14 -23.09
CA GLN A 168 22.00 -12.96 -22.76
C GLN A 168 22.31 -14.10 -21.80
N LEU A 169 23.51 -14.67 -21.89
CA LEU A 169 23.91 -15.80 -21.05
C LEU A 169 24.12 -15.37 -19.59
N LEU A 170 24.52 -14.11 -19.36
CA LEU A 170 24.88 -13.57 -18.05
C LEU A 170 23.67 -13.14 -17.21
N TYR A 171 22.50 -12.94 -17.80
CA TYR A 171 21.29 -12.63 -17.03
C TYR A 171 20.80 -13.87 -16.26
N ALA A 172 20.35 -13.64 -15.03
CA ALA A 172 19.72 -14.66 -14.23
C ALA A 172 18.36 -15.03 -14.83
N LYS A 173 18.19 -16.31 -15.18
CA LYS A 173 16.95 -16.86 -15.73
C LYS A 173 16.00 -17.17 -14.58
N GLN A 174 15.15 -16.22 -14.25
CA GLN A 174 14.28 -16.33 -13.09
C GLN A 174 12.95 -17.00 -13.43
N GLY A 175 12.38 -16.80 -14.62
CA GLY A 175 11.07 -17.31 -15.02
C GLY A 175 10.98 -18.84 -15.18
N PRO A 176 9.76 -19.40 -15.28
CA PRO A 176 9.54 -20.81 -15.56
C PRO A 176 10.18 -21.21 -16.91
N HIS A 177 10.52 -22.50 -17.05
CA HIS A 177 11.17 -23.05 -18.24
C HIS A 177 12.43 -22.27 -18.69
N TYR A 178 13.28 -21.87 -17.73
CA TYR A 178 14.49 -21.08 -17.98
C TYR A 178 14.22 -19.72 -18.69
N GLY A 179 13.04 -19.14 -18.44
CA GLY A 179 12.67 -17.82 -18.91
C GLY A 179 13.46 -16.69 -18.22
N LEU A 180 13.70 -15.60 -18.95
CA LEU A 180 14.37 -14.42 -18.40
C LEU A 180 13.48 -13.67 -17.39
N PHE A 181 12.23 -13.41 -17.77
CA PHE A 181 11.34 -12.54 -17.03
C PHE A 181 10.41 -13.31 -16.09
N THR A 182 10.25 -12.79 -14.87
CA THR A 182 9.24 -13.26 -13.90
C THR A 182 7.85 -12.74 -14.25
N SER A 183 6.80 -13.34 -13.69
CA SER A 183 5.40 -12.91 -13.89
C SER A 183 5.19 -11.41 -13.61
N SER A 184 5.75 -10.88 -12.52
CA SER A 184 5.67 -9.46 -12.20
C SER A 184 6.43 -8.56 -13.18
N GLN A 185 7.61 -9.00 -13.64
CA GLN A 185 8.37 -8.25 -14.65
C GLN A 185 7.63 -8.21 -15.99
N ARG A 186 6.96 -9.30 -16.39
CA ARG A 186 6.11 -9.35 -17.58
C ARG A 186 4.96 -8.34 -17.48
N ILE A 187 4.25 -8.30 -16.36
CA ILE A 187 3.16 -7.33 -16.11
C ILE A 187 3.70 -5.89 -16.19
N PHE A 188 4.84 -5.61 -15.56
CA PHE A 188 5.47 -4.29 -15.59
C PHE A 188 5.84 -3.86 -17.03
N LEU A 189 6.47 -4.75 -17.79
CA LEU A 189 6.83 -4.49 -19.19
C LEU A 189 5.58 -4.32 -20.06
N LEU A 190 4.53 -5.11 -19.82
CA LEU A 190 3.26 -4.98 -20.53
C LEU A 190 2.60 -3.62 -20.28
N GLU A 191 2.57 -3.15 -19.03
CA GLU A 191 2.08 -1.81 -18.69
C GLU A 191 2.90 -0.73 -19.40
N SER A 192 4.23 -0.88 -19.46
CA SER A 192 5.10 0.02 -20.21
C SER A 192 4.75 0.04 -21.71
N ILE A 193 4.52 -1.13 -22.34
CA ILE A 193 4.13 -1.22 -23.76
C ILE A 193 2.76 -0.58 -24.01
N MET A 194 1.79 -0.84 -23.13
CA MET A 194 0.44 -0.28 -23.26
C MET A 194 0.45 1.25 -23.15
N THR A 195 1.27 1.81 -22.25
CA THR A 195 1.33 3.24 -21.98
C THR A 195 2.25 4.02 -22.92
N ASN A 196 3.25 3.36 -23.50
CA ASN A 196 4.24 3.98 -24.38
C ASN A 196 3.61 4.51 -25.67
N ARG A 197 3.83 5.81 -25.97
CA ARG A 197 3.37 6.47 -27.21
C ARG A 197 4.28 6.22 -28.42
N HIS A 198 5.55 5.88 -28.18
CA HIS A 198 6.57 5.72 -29.21
C HIS A 198 6.86 4.23 -29.41
N GLY A 199 6.08 3.59 -30.30
CA GLY A 199 6.22 2.16 -30.60
C GLY A 199 5.40 1.23 -29.71
N GLY A 200 4.65 1.77 -28.75
CA GLY A 200 3.64 1.03 -27.96
C GLY A 200 2.20 1.44 -28.34
N ALA A 201 1.24 1.06 -27.50
CA ALA A 201 -0.19 1.31 -27.77
C ALA A 201 -0.64 2.75 -27.45
N GLY A 202 0.15 3.50 -26.66
CA GLY A 202 -0.10 4.90 -26.30
C GLY A 202 -1.38 5.12 -25.49
N LEU A 203 -1.84 4.10 -24.76
CA LEU A 203 -3.06 4.12 -23.98
C LEU A 203 -2.81 4.67 -22.59
N ASN A 204 -3.71 5.52 -22.10
CA ASN A 204 -3.71 5.92 -20.70
C ASN A 204 -4.91 5.26 -20.03
N LEU A 205 -4.65 4.12 -19.37
CA LEU A 205 -5.69 3.26 -18.81
C LEU A 205 -6.54 4.00 -17.76
N ASP A 206 -5.93 4.84 -16.92
CA ASP A 206 -6.66 5.68 -15.96
C ASP A 206 -7.65 6.63 -16.66
N LYS A 207 -7.22 7.32 -17.72
CA LYS A 207 -8.09 8.22 -18.49
C LYS A 207 -9.23 7.47 -19.17
N LEU A 208 -8.96 6.25 -19.68
CA LEU A 208 -9.98 5.42 -20.30
C LEU A 208 -11.01 4.91 -19.28
N LYS A 209 -10.55 4.57 -18.06
CA LYS A 209 -11.42 4.22 -16.93
C LYS A 209 -12.29 5.41 -16.52
N HIS A 210 -11.70 6.60 -16.34
CA HIS A 210 -12.46 7.81 -16.00
C HIS A 210 -13.43 8.27 -17.10
N ALA A 211 -13.13 7.99 -18.36
CA ALA A 211 -14.01 8.27 -19.49
C ALA A 211 -15.11 7.20 -19.69
N ASN A 212 -15.20 6.19 -18.81
CA ASN A 212 -16.11 5.04 -18.92
C ASN A 212 -15.96 4.25 -20.24
N VAL A 213 -14.79 4.31 -20.87
CA VAL A 213 -14.45 3.44 -22.02
C VAL A 213 -14.03 2.06 -21.52
N LEU A 214 -13.32 2.03 -20.39
CA LEU A 214 -13.02 0.83 -19.63
C LEU A 214 -13.83 0.84 -18.35
N SER A 215 -14.45 -0.29 -18.00
CA SER A 215 -15.05 -0.51 -16.68
C SER A 215 -13.95 -0.61 -15.63
N THR A 216 -12.96 -1.47 -15.89
CA THR A 216 -11.76 -1.62 -15.07
C THR A 216 -10.65 -2.30 -15.87
N TYR A 217 -9.45 -2.33 -15.31
CA TYR A 217 -8.35 -3.17 -15.78
C TYR A 217 -7.60 -3.70 -14.56
N PHE A 218 -6.94 -4.86 -14.70
CA PHE A 218 -6.17 -5.48 -13.62
C PHE A 218 -5.21 -6.54 -14.17
N SER A 219 -4.15 -6.83 -13.41
CA SER A 219 -3.27 -7.98 -13.67
C SER A 219 -3.87 -9.28 -13.15
N LEU A 220 -3.60 -10.39 -13.83
CA LEU A 220 -4.08 -11.71 -13.42
C LEU A 220 -3.14 -12.36 -12.40
N HIS A 221 -3.75 -13.08 -11.45
CA HIS A 221 -3.04 -14.03 -10.62
C HIS A 221 -2.66 -15.26 -11.43
N ASP A 222 -1.38 -15.62 -11.35
CA ASP A 222 -0.92 -16.95 -11.70
C ASP A 222 -1.26 -17.93 -10.56
N ALA A 223 -2.07 -18.95 -10.86
CA ALA A 223 -2.60 -19.86 -9.85
C ALA A 223 -1.50 -20.75 -9.21
N ALA A 224 -0.50 -21.16 -9.99
CA ALA A 224 0.56 -22.04 -9.51
C ALA A 224 1.53 -21.29 -8.59
N GLU A 225 2.03 -20.12 -9.02
CA GLU A 225 2.88 -19.26 -8.21
C GLU A 225 2.16 -18.78 -6.95
N LEU A 226 0.88 -18.39 -7.05
CA LEU A 226 0.11 -17.93 -5.90
C LEU A 226 -0.11 -19.05 -4.88
N LYS A 227 -0.44 -20.27 -5.32
CA LYS A 227 -0.64 -21.42 -4.43
C LYS A 227 0.64 -21.78 -3.68
N ASN A 228 1.78 -21.74 -4.36
CA ASN A 228 3.09 -21.97 -3.74
C ASN A 228 3.46 -20.86 -2.75
N LEU A 229 3.22 -19.59 -3.12
CA LEU A 229 3.43 -18.48 -2.20
C LEU A 229 2.52 -18.58 -0.97
N ALA A 230 1.24 -18.91 -1.17
CA ALA A 230 0.26 -19.04 -0.11
C ALA A 230 0.62 -20.17 0.88
N SER A 231 1.08 -21.33 0.38
CA SER A 231 1.54 -22.42 1.24
C SER A 231 2.84 -22.07 1.97
N LEU A 232 3.69 -21.21 1.43
CA LEU A 232 4.88 -20.77 2.17
C LEU A 232 4.61 -19.62 3.13
N TRP A 233 3.52 -18.85 2.97
CA TRP A 233 3.38 -17.58 3.67
C TRP A 233 2.19 -17.50 4.62
N LEU A 234 1.07 -18.18 4.36
CA LEU A 234 -0.17 -17.99 5.13
C LEU A 234 -0.29 -18.84 6.41
N HIS A 235 0.75 -19.60 6.76
CA HIS A 235 0.75 -20.43 7.97
C HIS A 235 0.85 -19.59 9.25
N TRP A 236 -0.11 -19.75 10.17
CA TRP A 236 -0.14 -19.04 11.46
C TRP A 236 1.06 -19.36 12.37
N GLY A 237 1.66 -20.54 12.23
CA GLY A 237 2.83 -20.95 13.00
C GLY A 237 4.16 -20.35 12.53
N GLN A 238 4.17 -19.62 11.41
CA GLN A 238 5.40 -18.96 10.97
C GLN A 238 5.73 -17.74 11.82
N PHE A 239 7.02 -17.55 12.10
CA PHE A 239 7.49 -16.38 12.82
C PHE A 239 7.61 -15.15 11.91
N PRO A 240 7.47 -13.92 12.45
CA PRO A 240 7.52 -12.68 11.65
C PRO A 240 8.81 -12.47 10.84
N TRP A 241 9.94 -13.02 11.31
CA TRP A 241 11.25 -12.94 10.64
C TRP A 241 11.48 -14.02 9.58
N GLN A 242 10.61 -15.03 9.47
CA GLN A 242 10.74 -16.14 8.51
C GLN A 242 9.91 -15.94 7.24
N GLN A 243 9.39 -14.73 7.01
CA GLN A 243 8.57 -14.45 5.83
C GLN A 243 9.37 -14.65 4.54
N PRO A 244 8.76 -15.22 3.48
CA PRO A 244 9.40 -15.43 2.19
C PRO A 244 9.48 -14.12 1.38
N LEU A 245 10.23 -13.13 1.88
CA LEU A 245 10.27 -11.75 1.34
C LEU A 245 10.64 -11.69 -0.14
N HIS A 246 11.59 -12.52 -0.60
CA HIS A 246 11.97 -12.59 -2.01
C HIS A 246 10.85 -13.13 -2.90
N ALA A 247 10.07 -14.11 -2.42
CA ALA A 247 8.94 -14.65 -3.16
C ALA A 247 7.78 -13.62 -3.24
N ILE A 248 7.51 -12.92 -2.13
CA ILE A 248 6.52 -11.83 -2.08
C ILE A 248 6.92 -10.72 -3.04
N GLN A 249 8.17 -10.25 -3.01
CA GLN A 249 8.67 -9.22 -3.91
C GLN A 249 8.61 -9.66 -5.38
N ARG A 250 8.96 -10.91 -5.66
CA ARG A 250 8.95 -11.45 -7.01
C ARG A 250 7.53 -11.57 -7.58
N TYR A 251 6.51 -11.78 -6.74
CA TYR A 251 5.12 -11.95 -7.18
C TYR A 251 4.28 -10.66 -7.16
N PHE A 252 4.50 -9.78 -6.17
CA PHE A 252 3.71 -8.55 -5.98
C PHE A 252 4.50 -7.25 -6.25
N GLY A 253 5.81 -7.33 -6.41
CA GLY A 253 6.70 -6.18 -6.57
C GLY A 253 7.33 -5.70 -5.25
N SER A 254 8.37 -4.86 -5.36
CA SER A 254 9.19 -4.47 -4.21
C SER A 254 8.47 -3.51 -3.26
N ARG A 255 7.49 -2.73 -3.73
CA ARG A 255 6.71 -1.86 -2.84
C ARG A 255 5.93 -2.65 -1.78
N ILE A 256 5.23 -3.70 -2.20
CA ILE A 256 4.48 -4.59 -1.29
C ILE A 256 5.45 -5.45 -0.48
N GLY A 257 6.54 -5.92 -1.12
CA GLY A 257 7.62 -6.60 -0.41
C GLY A 257 8.20 -5.76 0.75
N LEU A 258 8.43 -4.45 0.55
CA LEU A 258 8.91 -3.54 1.59
C LEU A 258 7.89 -3.36 2.72
N TYR A 259 6.59 -3.38 2.43
CA TYR A 259 5.54 -3.33 3.45
C TYR A 259 5.61 -4.53 4.39
N PHE A 260 5.57 -5.75 3.86
CA PHE A 260 5.63 -6.95 4.69
C PHE A 260 6.99 -7.14 5.37
N ALA A 261 8.08 -6.71 4.73
CA ALA A 261 9.39 -6.66 5.38
C ALA A 261 9.39 -5.68 6.56
N PHE A 262 8.79 -4.49 6.41
CA PHE A 262 8.67 -3.51 7.49
C PHE A 262 7.83 -4.05 8.62
N LEU A 263 6.64 -4.58 8.32
CA LEU A 263 5.72 -5.14 9.31
C LEU A 263 6.37 -6.30 10.06
N GLY A 264 7.03 -7.23 9.36
CA GLY A 264 7.75 -8.34 9.99
C GLY A 264 8.89 -7.87 10.90
N HIS A 265 9.70 -6.90 10.45
CA HIS A 265 10.77 -6.33 11.24
C HIS A 265 10.24 -5.59 12.47
N TYR A 266 9.18 -4.81 12.29
CA TYR A 266 8.51 -4.06 13.35
C TYR A 266 7.97 -4.99 14.43
N THR A 267 7.21 -6.03 14.05
CA THR A 267 6.69 -7.05 14.97
C THR A 267 7.82 -7.79 15.70
N THR A 268 8.91 -8.14 15.00
CA THR A 268 10.06 -8.82 15.61
C THR A 268 10.73 -7.93 16.65
N CYS A 269 10.99 -6.67 16.31
CA CYS A 269 11.59 -5.71 17.25
C CYS A 269 10.67 -5.42 18.45
N LEU A 270 9.34 -5.51 18.29
CA LEU A 270 8.37 -5.31 19.37
C LEU A 270 8.34 -6.42 20.43
N ILE A 271 8.93 -7.58 20.18
CA ILE A 271 8.96 -8.68 21.15
C ILE A 271 9.65 -8.25 22.45
N ALA A 272 10.80 -7.57 22.34
CA ALA A 272 11.56 -7.09 23.49
C ALA A 272 10.78 -6.07 24.36
N PRO A 273 10.27 -4.95 23.81
CA PRO A 273 9.47 -4.01 24.61
C PRO A 273 8.11 -4.59 25.02
N GLY A 274 7.55 -5.55 24.28
CA GLY A 274 6.34 -6.28 24.68
C GLY A 274 6.58 -7.11 25.95
N ALA A 275 7.68 -7.85 26.01
CA ALA A 275 8.07 -8.62 27.18
C ALA A 275 8.41 -7.72 28.38
N VAL A 276 9.22 -6.67 28.18
CA VAL A 276 9.55 -5.70 29.24
C VAL A 276 8.29 -4.99 29.73
N GLY A 277 7.43 -4.54 28.82
CA GLY A 277 6.17 -3.88 29.15
C GLY A 277 5.23 -4.77 29.98
N PHE A 278 5.15 -6.06 29.66
CA PHE A 278 4.38 -7.02 30.45
C PHE A 278 4.93 -7.20 31.87
N VAL A 279 6.25 -7.34 32.02
CA VAL A 279 6.88 -7.44 33.34
C VAL A 279 6.65 -6.17 34.16
N LEU A 280 6.82 -4.99 33.57
CA LEU A 280 6.59 -3.72 34.25
C LEU A 280 5.11 -3.54 34.65
N TRP A 281 4.18 -4.02 33.82
CA TRP A 281 2.75 -4.03 34.15
C TRP A 281 2.43 -4.96 35.33
N LEU A 282 3.02 -6.15 35.41
CA LEU A 282 2.87 -7.04 36.56
C LEU A 282 3.46 -6.43 37.85
N VAL A 283 4.61 -5.76 37.73
CA VAL A 283 5.23 -5.03 38.84
C VAL A 283 4.31 -3.91 39.32
N GLU A 284 3.70 -3.17 38.41
CA GLU A 284 2.73 -2.14 38.75
C GLU A 284 1.51 -2.71 39.47
N LEU A 285 0.99 -3.86 39.01
CA LEU A 285 -0.13 -4.55 39.64
C LEU A 285 0.19 -5.00 41.07
N SER A 286 1.45 -5.38 41.33
CA SER A 286 1.91 -5.80 42.66
C SER A 286 1.95 -4.66 43.70
N LYS A 287 1.84 -3.39 43.26
CA LYS A 287 1.95 -2.17 44.09
C LYS A 287 3.23 -2.08 44.96
N ARG A 288 4.26 -2.88 44.66
CA ARG A 288 5.52 -2.93 45.43
C ARG A 288 6.45 -1.76 45.13
N ILE A 289 6.38 -1.22 43.92
CA ILE A 289 7.25 -0.15 43.42
C ILE A 289 6.41 1.09 43.11
N PRO A 290 6.89 2.32 43.41
CA PRO A 290 6.16 3.54 43.07
C PRO A 290 5.92 3.65 41.55
N LYS A 291 4.68 4.01 41.16
CA LYS A 291 4.25 4.14 39.76
C LYS A 291 5.17 5.05 38.93
N ASN A 292 5.65 6.15 39.52
CA ASN A 292 6.51 7.12 38.84
C ASN A 292 7.85 6.52 38.42
N LEU A 293 8.42 5.62 39.23
CA LEU A 293 9.67 4.94 38.91
C LEU A 293 9.49 3.95 37.76
N VAL A 294 8.41 3.17 37.79
CA VAL A 294 8.05 2.24 36.70
C VAL A 294 7.85 3.01 35.40
N ALA A 295 7.13 4.13 35.44
CA ALA A 295 6.91 5.00 34.29
C ALA A 295 8.22 5.58 33.72
N ALA A 296 9.13 6.05 34.58
CA ALA A 296 10.44 6.58 34.16
C ALA A 296 11.32 5.51 33.49
N ILE A 297 11.37 4.30 34.06
CA ILE A 297 12.11 3.17 33.49
C ILE A 297 11.51 2.77 32.14
N ALA A 298 10.18 2.58 32.07
CA ALA A 298 9.49 2.23 30.84
C ALA A 298 9.75 3.24 29.72
N SER A 299 9.61 4.53 30.05
CA SER A 299 9.78 5.66 29.13
C SER A 299 11.19 5.75 28.55
N THR A 300 12.21 5.54 29.39
CA THR A 300 13.60 5.57 28.93
C THR A 300 13.91 4.39 27.99
N LEU A 301 13.46 3.19 28.36
CA LEU A 301 13.68 1.98 27.57
C LEU A 301 12.98 2.04 26.20
N ILE A 302 11.77 2.59 26.12
CA ILE A 302 11.03 2.64 24.86
C ILE A 302 11.62 3.63 23.87
N VAL A 303 12.15 4.77 24.34
CA VAL A 303 12.84 5.73 23.46
C VAL A 303 14.12 5.12 22.90
N ILE A 304 14.92 4.46 23.74
CA ILE A 304 16.15 3.76 23.30
C ILE A 304 15.79 2.67 22.27
N TRP A 305 14.75 1.89 22.56
CA TRP A 305 14.25 0.88 21.65
C TRP A 305 13.78 1.49 20.31
N ALA A 306 13.01 2.58 20.32
CA ALA A 306 12.49 3.22 19.13
C ALA A 306 13.63 3.71 18.22
N MET A 307 14.68 4.31 18.81
CA MET A 307 15.87 4.72 18.08
C MET A 307 16.61 3.52 17.46
N PHE A 308 16.79 2.44 18.22
CA PHE A 308 17.41 1.21 17.72
C PHE A 308 16.59 0.60 16.57
N PHE A 309 15.27 0.49 16.74
CA PHE A 309 14.35 -0.01 15.72
C PHE A 309 14.46 0.78 14.42
N LEU A 310 14.40 2.11 14.47
CA LEU A 310 14.45 2.95 13.27
C LEU A 310 15.79 2.83 12.55
N LYS A 311 16.91 2.78 13.27
CA LYS A 311 18.25 2.57 12.68
C LYS A 311 18.41 1.18 12.08
N SER A 312 17.95 0.15 12.80
CA SER A 312 17.97 -1.23 12.35
C SER A 312 17.16 -1.41 11.07
N TRP A 313 15.96 -0.82 11.01
CA TRP A 313 15.12 -0.85 9.82
C TRP A 313 15.73 -0.11 8.63
N LYS A 314 16.31 1.10 8.83
CA LYS A 314 17.01 1.81 7.74
C LYS A 314 18.11 0.96 7.11
N ARG A 315 18.86 0.23 7.93
CA ARG A 315 19.89 -0.72 7.47
C ARG A 315 19.26 -1.90 6.71
N GLN A 316 18.19 -2.49 7.23
CA GLN A 316 17.51 -3.61 6.59
C GLN A 316 16.88 -3.22 5.25
N ALA A 317 16.20 -2.08 5.18
CA ALA A 317 15.63 -1.53 3.96
C ALA A 317 16.71 -1.29 2.88
N SER A 318 17.88 -0.78 3.28
CA SER A 318 19.00 -0.58 2.35
C SER A 318 19.53 -1.89 1.77
N ARG A 319 19.63 -2.95 2.60
CA ARG A 319 20.00 -4.30 2.14
C ARG A 319 18.97 -4.85 1.16
N LEU A 320 17.68 -4.76 1.48
CA LEU A 320 16.61 -5.23 0.60
C LEU A 320 16.59 -4.45 -0.73
N ALA A 321 16.82 -3.13 -0.68
CA ALA A 321 16.86 -2.29 -1.88
C ALA A 321 18.00 -2.70 -2.82
N MET A 322 19.17 -3.04 -2.27
CA MET A 322 20.29 -3.61 -3.02
C MET A 322 19.93 -4.99 -3.58
N GLN A 323 19.45 -5.91 -2.73
CA GLN A 323 19.12 -7.27 -3.12
C GLN A 323 18.06 -7.34 -4.22
N TRP A 324 17.11 -6.39 -4.23
CA TRP A 324 16.03 -6.30 -5.22
C TRP A 324 16.36 -5.39 -6.41
N GLY A 325 17.56 -4.79 -6.47
CA GLY A 325 17.98 -3.96 -7.60
C GLY A 325 17.22 -2.63 -7.73
N THR A 326 16.68 -2.14 -6.61
CA THR A 326 15.81 -0.94 -6.58
C THR A 326 16.53 0.29 -6.04
N SER A 327 17.80 0.19 -5.65
CA SER A 327 18.59 1.29 -5.07
C SER A 327 18.60 2.55 -5.94
N THR A 328 18.65 2.40 -7.27
CA THR A 328 18.66 3.49 -8.25
C THR A 328 17.28 3.92 -8.74
N PHE A 329 16.18 3.34 -8.24
CA PHE A 329 14.84 3.61 -8.73
C PHE A 329 14.44 5.10 -8.68
N SER A 330 14.84 5.81 -7.61
CA SER A 330 14.47 7.22 -7.41
C SER A 330 14.93 8.16 -8.53
N THR A 331 16.02 7.84 -9.24
CA THR A 331 16.53 8.65 -10.34
C THR A 331 15.85 8.34 -11.67
N LEU A 332 15.23 7.17 -11.79
CA LEU A 332 14.57 6.65 -12.98
C LEU A 332 13.05 6.88 -12.98
N GLU A 333 12.50 7.51 -11.95
CA GLU A 333 11.05 7.69 -11.80
C GLU A 333 10.46 8.60 -12.89
N GLN A 334 9.40 8.12 -13.54
CA GLN A 334 8.72 8.86 -14.61
C GLN A 334 7.79 9.97 -14.07
N VAL A 335 7.51 10.96 -14.92
CA VAL A 335 6.57 12.04 -14.60
C VAL A 335 5.13 11.50 -14.64
N ARG A 336 4.33 11.85 -13.63
CA ARG A 336 2.92 11.44 -13.55
C ARG A 336 2.12 11.94 -14.76
N PRO A 337 1.23 11.14 -15.35
CA PRO A 337 0.39 11.57 -16.47
C PRO A 337 -0.55 12.75 -16.17
N GLN A 338 -0.91 12.94 -14.89
CA GLN A 338 -1.77 14.02 -14.40
C GLN A 338 -1.01 15.34 -14.20
N TYR A 339 0.33 15.33 -14.24
CA TYR A 339 1.13 16.53 -14.00
C TYR A 339 0.94 17.55 -15.12
N VAL A 340 0.53 18.77 -14.76
CA VAL A 340 0.28 19.86 -15.70
C VAL A 340 1.42 20.87 -15.65
N GLY A 341 1.92 21.29 -16.81
CA GLY A 341 2.99 22.29 -16.90
C GLY A 341 3.16 22.84 -18.31
N GLN A 342 4.00 23.84 -18.44
CA GLN A 342 4.45 24.36 -19.72
C GLN A 342 5.64 23.54 -20.23
N MET A 343 5.67 23.21 -21.51
CA MET A 343 6.82 22.53 -22.10
C MET A 343 8.00 23.48 -22.20
N VAL A 344 9.09 23.18 -21.49
CA VAL A 344 10.34 23.95 -21.49
C VAL A 344 11.50 22.97 -21.66
N ARG A 345 12.62 23.40 -22.24
CA ARG A 345 13.82 22.56 -22.33
C ARG A 345 14.50 22.46 -20.96
N SER A 346 14.91 21.25 -20.60
CA SER A 346 15.67 20.99 -19.38
C SER A 346 17.01 21.71 -19.42
N PRO A 347 17.38 22.49 -18.39
CA PRO A 347 18.67 23.19 -18.35
C PRO A 347 19.86 22.24 -18.19
N VAL A 348 19.63 21.01 -17.73
CA VAL A 348 20.70 20.01 -17.49
C VAL A 348 20.83 19.06 -18.67
N THR A 349 19.70 18.56 -19.19
CA THR A 349 19.70 17.49 -20.20
C THR A 349 19.32 17.97 -21.60
N GLY A 350 18.86 19.21 -21.76
CA GLY A 350 18.34 19.74 -23.03
C GLY A 350 17.00 19.16 -23.50
N GLN A 351 16.56 18.05 -22.90
CA GLN A 351 15.32 17.35 -23.26
C GLN A 351 14.06 18.16 -22.90
N PRO A 352 12.96 18.03 -23.67
CA PRO A 352 11.70 18.70 -23.35
C PRO A 352 11.14 18.17 -22.01
N MET A 353 10.79 19.07 -21.10
CA MET A 353 10.21 18.75 -19.81
C MET A 353 9.00 19.65 -19.50
N LEU A 354 8.06 19.12 -18.71
CA LEU A 354 6.97 19.91 -18.17
C LEU A 354 7.47 20.73 -16.96
N TYR A 355 7.40 22.05 -17.06
CA TYR A 355 7.74 22.98 -16.01
C TYR A 355 6.48 23.59 -15.38
N PHE A 356 6.46 23.67 -14.06
CA PHE A 356 5.40 24.32 -13.29
C PHE A 356 5.99 25.46 -12.45
N SER A 357 5.36 26.64 -12.49
CA SER A 357 5.89 27.85 -11.83
C SER A 357 6.04 27.64 -10.33
N LYS A 358 7.23 27.95 -9.80
CA LYS A 358 7.55 27.81 -8.36
C LYS A 358 6.65 28.69 -7.49
N ARG A 359 6.32 29.92 -7.93
CA ARG A 359 5.47 30.86 -7.18
C ARG A 359 4.04 30.33 -7.06
N GLU A 360 3.48 29.81 -8.15
CA GLU A 360 2.15 29.20 -8.13
C GLU A 360 2.12 27.95 -7.25
N LYS A 361 3.15 27.10 -7.35
CA LYS A 361 3.29 25.91 -6.51
C LYS A 361 3.34 26.26 -5.03
N SER A 362 4.10 27.29 -4.65
CA SER A 362 4.20 27.77 -3.28
C SER A 362 2.86 28.32 -2.78
N ARG A 363 2.15 29.12 -3.60
CA ARG A 363 0.80 29.63 -3.28
C ARG A 363 -0.19 28.49 -3.01
N ARG A 364 -0.22 27.48 -3.89
CA ARG A 364 -1.14 26.32 -3.72
C ARG A 364 -0.82 25.52 -2.47
N ARG A 365 0.47 25.25 -2.20
CA ARG A 365 0.91 24.60 -0.96
C ARG A 365 0.54 25.41 0.27
N CYS A 366 0.70 26.74 0.24
CA CYS A 366 0.30 27.59 1.36
C CYS A 366 -1.21 27.46 1.65
N LEU A 367 -2.05 27.45 0.63
CA LEU A 367 -3.51 27.27 0.78
C LEU A 367 -3.88 25.89 1.33
N THR A 368 -3.25 24.81 0.87
CA THR A 368 -3.53 23.46 1.38
C THR A 368 -3.03 23.26 2.81
N TRP A 369 -1.87 23.81 3.17
CA TRP A 369 -1.41 23.82 4.56
C TRP A 369 -2.32 24.67 5.46
N LEU A 370 -2.82 25.82 4.97
CA LEU A 370 -3.81 26.62 5.71
C LEU A 370 -5.09 25.82 5.95
N LEU A 371 -5.65 25.17 4.93
CA LEU A 371 -6.84 24.33 5.08
C LEU A 371 -6.60 23.19 6.07
N LEU A 372 -5.43 22.55 6.03
CA LEU A 372 -5.04 21.53 7.00
C LEU A 372 -5.02 22.09 8.43
N THR A 373 -4.45 23.27 8.63
CA THR A 373 -4.42 23.91 9.97
C THR A 373 -5.82 24.23 10.48
N VAL A 374 -6.75 24.66 9.62
CA VAL A 374 -8.15 24.90 9.99
C VAL A 374 -8.82 23.60 10.45
N LEU A 375 -8.60 22.49 9.73
CA LEU A 375 -9.14 21.18 10.13
C LEU A 375 -8.55 20.69 11.47
N ILE A 376 -7.26 20.92 11.70
CA ILE A 376 -6.59 20.60 12.97
C ILE A 376 -7.15 21.44 14.13
N LEU A 377 -7.37 22.74 13.92
CA LEU A 377 -7.97 23.61 14.93
C LEU A 377 -9.43 23.23 15.22
N LEU A 378 -10.17 22.79 14.20
CA LEU A 378 -11.54 22.27 14.39
C LEU A 378 -11.53 21.03 15.28
N VAL A 379 -10.63 20.07 15.02
CA VAL A 379 -10.45 18.90 15.89
C VAL A 379 -10.17 19.33 17.33
N ALA A 380 -9.19 20.22 17.54
CA ALA A 380 -8.84 20.69 18.88
C ALA A 380 -10.02 21.37 19.59
N ALA A 381 -10.80 22.18 18.87
CA ALA A 381 -11.99 22.85 19.41
C ALA A 381 -13.09 21.86 19.83
N VAL A 382 -13.37 20.84 19.01
CA VAL A 382 -14.37 19.81 19.35
C VAL A 382 -13.91 18.98 20.55
N VAL A 383 -12.63 18.59 20.58
CA VAL A 383 -12.05 17.86 21.73
C VAL A 383 -12.15 18.70 23.01
N ALA A 384 -11.80 19.99 22.96
CA ALA A 384 -11.96 20.90 24.09
C ALA A 384 -13.43 21.02 24.55
N ALA A 385 -14.38 21.08 23.61
CA ALA A 385 -15.81 21.10 23.94
C ALA A 385 -16.28 19.80 24.63
N ILE A 386 -15.79 18.63 24.21
CA ILE A 386 -16.09 17.35 24.84
C ILE A 386 -15.58 17.31 26.29
N PHE A 387 -14.36 17.78 26.54
CA PHE A 387 -13.82 17.85 27.91
C PHE A 387 -14.50 18.92 28.77
N TYR A 388 -14.91 20.04 28.17
CA TYR A 388 -15.73 21.04 28.86
C TYR A 388 -17.08 20.44 29.29
N LEU A 389 -17.72 19.66 28.42
CA LEU A 389 -18.93 18.91 28.76
C LEU A 389 -18.67 17.92 29.91
N GLN A 390 -17.54 17.21 29.89
CA GLN A 390 -17.13 16.32 30.99
C GLN A 390 -17.07 17.06 32.32
N PHE A 391 -16.39 18.20 32.36
CA PHE A 391 -16.26 19.03 33.56
C PHE A 391 -17.63 19.47 34.10
N HIS A 392 -18.52 19.91 33.21
CA HIS A 392 -19.86 20.34 33.61
C HIS A 392 -20.74 19.18 34.11
N MET A 393 -20.64 17.99 33.47
CA MET A 393 -21.34 16.78 33.94
C MET A 393 -20.83 16.32 35.32
N MET A 394 -19.52 16.38 35.57
CA MET A 394 -18.96 16.06 36.88
C MET A 394 -19.45 17.03 37.95
N LYS A 395 -19.50 18.34 37.67
CA LYS A 395 -20.01 19.35 38.62
C LYS A 395 -21.49 19.14 38.98
N ARG A 396 -22.31 18.66 38.04
CA ARG A 396 -23.73 18.36 38.27
C ARG A 396 -23.99 16.98 38.89
N GLY A 397 -22.97 16.14 39.11
CA GLY A 397 -23.12 14.85 39.79
C GLY A 397 -24.02 13.84 39.08
N HIS A 398 -24.04 13.79 37.74
CA HIS A 398 -24.84 12.80 37.02
C HIS A 398 -24.22 11.39 37.16
N SER A 399 -24.73 10.61 38.12
CA SER A 399 -24.40 9.19 38.31
C SER A 399 -25.60 8.31 37.97
N ILE A 400 -25.33 7.14 37.39
CA ILE A 400 -26.33 6.09 37.22
C ILE A 400 -25.92 4.95 38.14
N ARG A 401 -26.85 4.48 38.99
CA ARG A 401 -26.65 3.22 39.73
C ARG A 401 -26.85 2.05 38.78
N VAL A 402 -25.80 1.29 38.53
CA VAL A 402 -25.86 0.00 37.83
C VAL A 402 -25.50 -1.07 38.84
N ALA A 403 -26.44 -1.98 39.13
CA ALA A 403 -26.34 -2.93 40.23
C ALA A 403 -26.08 -2.23 41.59
N ASN A 404 -24.88 -2.41 42.17
CA ASN A 404 -24.47 -1.87 43.47
C ASN A 404 -23.37 -0.80 43.39
N THR A 405 -22.98 -0.36 42.18
CA THR A 405 -21.94 0.67 41.99
C THR A 405 -22.54 1.93 41.36
N GLU A 406 -22.22 3.10 41.93
CA GLU A 406 -22.53 4.39 41.33
C GLU A 406 -21.45 4.71 40.31
N ILE A 407 -21.76 4.53 39.03
CA ILE A 407 -20.84 4.86 37.95
C ILE A 407 -21.10 6.31 37.55
N LEU A 408 -20.06 7.16 37.67
CA LEU A 408 -20.11 8.53 37.18
C LEU A 408 -20.17 8.50 35.65
N LEU A 409 -21.30 8.94 35.09
CA LEU A 409 -21.57 8.80 33.66
C LEU A 409 -20.66 9.67 32.78
N ALA A 410 -20.09 10.73 33.36
CA ALA A 410 -19.28 11.72 32.66
C ALA A 410 -18.10 11.10 31.89
N GLY A 411 -17.33 10.20 32.51
CA GLY A 411 -16.13 9.60 31.90
C GLY A 411 -16.45 8.73 30.67
N PRO A 412 -17.33 7.71 30.79
CA PRO A 412 -17.72 6.86 29.66
C PRO A 412 -18.41 7.61 28.51
N VAL A 413 -19.25 8.61 28.81
CA VAL A 413 -19.95 9.39 27.78
C VAL A 413 -18.98 10.24 26.98
N THR A 414 -18.04 10.94 27.62
CA THR A 414 -17.09 11.82 26.92
C THR A 414 -16.07 11.01 26.13
N SER A 415 -15.66 9.90 26.69
CA SER A 415 -14.89 8.85 26.03
C SER A 415 -15.54 8.35 24.73
N LEU A 416 -16.81 7.96 24.77
CA LEU A 416 -17.56 7.54 23.59
C LEU A 416 -17.74 8.68 22.58
N ALA A 417 -18.07 9.88 23.05
CA ALA A 417 -18.21 11.07 22.21
C ALA A 417 -16.90 11.39 21.47
N ASN A 418 -15.75 11.24 22.13
CA ASN A 418 -14.45 11.41 21.49
C ASN A 418 -14.19 10.34 20.42
N VAL A 419 -14.52 9.09 20.68
CA VAL A 419 -14.42 8.02 19.67
C VAL A 419 -15.29 8.34 18.44
N VAL A 420 -16.52 8.81 18.64
CA VAL A 420 -17.41 9.23 17.55
C VAL A 420 -16.81 10.41 16.78
N GLN A 421 -16.28 11.42 17.49
CA GLN A 421 -15.59 12.58 16.91
C GLN A 421 -14.39 12.14 16.05
N ILE A 422 -13.55 11.24 16.54
CA ILE A 422 -12.38 10.72 15.82
C ILE A 422 -12.82 10.11 14.48
N ASN A 423 -13.86 9.27 14.48
CA ASN A 423 -14.37 8.62 13.27
C ASN A 423 -15.00 9.62 12.29
N ALA A 424 -15.77 10.58 12.80
CA ALA A 424 -16.38 11.62 11.97
C ALA A 424 -15.31 12.46 11.27
N MET A 425 -14.28 12.90 12.01
CA MET A 425 -13.18 13.69 11.46
C MET A 425 -12.27 12.87 10.54
N TYR A 426 -12.11 11.56 10.79
CA TYR A 426 -11.45 10.65 9.88
C TYR A 426 -12.15 10.61 8.51
N TYR A 427 -13.48 10.50 8.49
CA TYR A 427 -14.27 10.51 7.26
C TYR A 427 -14.15 11.85 6.52
N VAL A 428 -14.36 12.98 7.22
CA VAL A 428 -14.27 14.33 6.63
C VAL A 428 -12.90 14.56 5.98
N TYR A 429 -11.81 14.26 6.68
CA TYR A 429 -10.47 14.46 6.14
C TYR A 429 -10.19 13.58 4.92
N ASN A 430 -10.60 12.32 4.95
CA ASN A 430 -10.39 11.38 3.84
C ASN A 430 -11.17 11.73 2.57
N THR A 431 -12.25 12.51 2.68
CA THR A 431 -12.95 13.06 1.50
C THR A 431 -12.19 14.23 0.89
N ILE A 432 -11.50 15.04 1.70
CA ILE A 432 -10.89 16.30 1.27
C ILE A 432 -9.42 16.12 0.87
N CYS A 433 -8.68 15.22 1.51
CA CYS A 433 -7.22 15.13 1.42
C CYS A 433 -6.70 14.81 0.01
N GLU A 434 -7.37 13.95 -0.75
CA GLU A 434 -7.00 13.61 -2.12
C GLU A 434 -7.14 14.84 -3.04
N ALA A 435 -8.24 15.59 -2.91
CA ALA A 435 -8.47 16.81 -3.67
C ALA A 435 -7.41 17.89 -3.35
N MET A 436 -7.03 18.04 -2.07
CA MET A 436 -5.95 18.94 -1.66
C MET A 436 -4.62 18.55 -2.31
N ASN A 437 -4.31 17.26 -2.38
CA ASN A 437 -3.02 16.80 -2.88
C ASN A 437 -2.91 16.88 -4.41
N GLU A 438 -3.99 16.61 -5.13
CA GLU A 438 -4.04 16.81 -6.58
C GLU A 438 -3.97 18.30 -6.96
N TYR A 439 -4.55 19.19 -6.15
CA TYR A 439 -4.45 20.63 -6.36
C TYR A 439 -2.99 21.15 -6.35
N GLU A 440 -2.11 20.52 -5.56
CA GLU A 440 -0.68 20.88 -5.45
C GLU A 440 0.17 20.52 -6.67
N ASN A 441 -0.35 19.70 -7.59
CA ASN A 441 0.29 19.34 -8.86
C ASN A 441 1.74 18.84 -8.70
N HIS A 442 1.91 17.66 -8.11
CA HIS A 442 3.22 17.03 -7.92
C HIS A 442 3.71 16.32 -9.19
N ARG A 443 5.02 16.41 -9.47
CA ARG A 443 5.65 15.90 -10.71
C ARG A 443 5.77 14.38 -10.75
N THR A 444 6.21 13.77 -9.65
CA THR A 444 6.46 12.32 -9.54
C THR A 444 5.47 11.68 -8.57
N GLN A 445 5.22 10.38 -8.72
CA GLN A 445 4.26 9.65 -7.88
C GLN A 445 4.76 9.59 -6.44
N SER A 446 6.06 9.38 -6.24
CA SER A 446 6.69 9.40 -4.91
C SER A 446 6.53 10.76 -4.22
N SER A 447 6.65 11.87 -4.94
CA SER A 447 6.44 13.22 -4.37
C SER A 447 4.98 13.48 -4.03
N HIS A 448 4.06 12.99 -4.86
CA HIS A 448 2.62 13.10 -4.61
C HIS A 448 2.23 12.33 -3.34
N GLU A 449 2.58 11.05 -3.29
CA GLU A 449 2.27 10.18 -2.16
C GLU A 449 3.01 10.62 -0.89
N GLY A 450 4.27 11.06 -1.00
CA GLY A 450 5.03 11.57 0.15
C GLY A 450 4.38 12.80 0.81
N ALA A 451 3.91 13.76 0.00
CA ALA A 451 3.20 14.93 0.53
C ALA A 451 1.83 14.55 1.13
N PHE A 452 1.16 13.56 0.56
CA PHE A 452 -0.07 13.00 1.11
C PHE A 452 0.17 12.35 2.49
N ILE A 453 1.20 11.52 2.60
CA ILE A 453 1.57 10.81 3.84
C ILE A 453 1.79 11.79 4.99
N VAL A 454 2.64 12.81 4.78
CA VAL A 454 3.00 13.75 5.85
C VAL A 454 1.77 14.51 6.37
N LYS A 455 0.90 15.01 5.49
CA LYS A 455 -0.30 15.74 5.90
C LYS A 455 -1.31 14.84 6.61
N SER A 456 -1.52 13.63 6.08
CA SER A 456 -2.48 12.69 6.63
C SER A 456 -2.05 12.19 8.01
N VAL A 457 -0.78 11.85 8.19
CA VAL A 457 -0.25 11.48 9.50
C VAL A 457 -0.39 12.65 10.47
N LEU A 458 -0.02 13.88 10.09
CA LEU A 458 -0.16 15.04 10.97
C LEU A 458 -1.60 15.21 11.45
N PHE A 459 -2.56 15.19 10.53
CA PHE A 459 -3.98 15.31 10.87
C PHE A 459 -4.44 14.17 11.78
N HIS A 460 -4.17 12.91 11.40
CA HIS A 460 -4.63 11.75 12.17
C HIS A 460 -3.93 11.63 13.52
N ALA A 461 -2.67 12.05 13.64
CA ALA A 461 -1.96 12.10 14.92
C ALA A 461 -2.61 13.11 15.86
N VAL A 462 -2.94 14.33 15.39
CA VAL A 462 -3.68 15.28 16.22
C VAL A 462 -5.06 14.75 16.57
N ASN A 463 -5.80 14.21 15.60
CA ASN A 463 -7.15 13.69 15.82
C ASN A 463 -7.19 12.57 16.87
N ASN A 464 -6.20 11.68 16.88
CA ASN A 464 -6.16 10.56 17.82
C ASN A 464 -5.53 10.92 19.17
N PHE A 465 -4.51 11.79 19.19
CA PHE A 465 -3.73 12.06 20.39
C PHE A 465 -4.14 13.35 21.12
N ALA A 466 -4.91 14.26 20.51
CA ALA A 466 -5.28 15.54 21.14
C ALA A 466 -5.92 15.37 22.53
N GLY A 467 -6.81 14.39 22.68
CA GLY A 467 -7.43 14.11 23.98
C GLY A 467 -6.45 13.58 25.02
N LEU A 468 -5.47 12.78 24.61
CA LEU A 468 -4.41 12.31 25.50
C LEU A 468 -3.51 13.48 25.93
N PHE A 469 -3.09 14.33 24.99
CA PHE A 469 -2.33 15.55 25.31
C PHE A 469 -3.11 16.50 26.24
N TYR A 470 -4.43 16.62 26.07
CA TYR A 470 -5.27 17.41 26.96
C TYR A 470 -5.25 16.87 28.40
N ILE A 471 -5.49 15.56 28.56
CA ILE A 471 -5.50 14.92 29.89
C ILE A 471 -4.14 15.04 30.57
N THR A 472 -3.04 14.82 29.84
CA THR A 472 -1.69 14.84 30.39
C THR A 472 -1.20 16.25 30.74
N PHE A 473 -1.39 17.24 29.86
CA PHE A 473 -0.69 18.53 29.96
C PHE A 473 -1.58 19.75 30.20
N VAL A 474 -2.89 19.66 30.02
CA VAL A 474 -3.77 20.83 30.07
C VAL A 474 -4.74 20.75 31.24
N LYS A 475 -5.31 19.57 31.49
CA LYS A 475 -6.38 19.35 32.45
C LYS A 475 -6.05 19.85 33.87
N THR A 476 -4.84 19.56 34.35
CA THR A 476 -4.37 19.97 35.70
C THR A 476 -4.20 21.48 35.83
N TYR A 477 -3.70 22.17 34.80
CA TYR A 477 -3.51 23.62 34.81
C TYR A 477 -4.82 24.41 34.81
N ILE A 478 -5.89 23.86 34.24
CA ILE A 478 -7.23 24.48 34.22
C ILE A 478 -7.97 24.28 35.57
N GLY A 479 -7.38 23.52 36.51
CA GLY A 479 -7.99 23.26 37.82
C GLY A 479 -9.11 22.22 37.78
N ALA A 480 -9.20 21.41 36.71
CA ALA A 480 -10.15 20.32 36.62
C ALA A 480 -9.60 19.09 37.37
N ALA A 481 -10.25 18.68 38.46
CA ALA A 481 -9.87 17.48 39.21
C ALA A 481 -10.01 16.23 38.33
N CYS A 482 -9.04 15.32 38.43
CA CYS A 482 -9.15 13.98 37.87
C CYS A 482 -10.05 13.12 38.76
N VAL A 483 -10.64 12.07 38.16
CA VAL A 483 -11.45 11.12 38.93
C VAL A 483 -10.55 10.52 40.03
N GLU A 484 -11.00 10.61 41.29
CA GLU A 484 -10.26 10.11 42.47
C GLU A 484 -8.84 10.70 42.64
N ASN A 485 -8.53 11.87 42.04
CA ASN A 485 -7.19 12.47 42.00
C ASN A 485 -6.11 11.62 41.29
N ASP A 486 -6.47 10.59 40.50
CA ASP A 486 -5.52 9.76 39.72
C ASP A 486 -5.59 10.09 38.22
N CYS A 487 -4.90 11.17 37.80
CA CYS A 487 -4.85 11.57 36.39
C CYS A 487 -4.15 10.53 35.50
N LEU A 488 -3.18 9.79 36.04
CA LEU A 488 -2.47 8.75 35.29
C LEU A 488 -3.38 7.54 35.02
N GLY A 489 -4.22 7.18 36.00
CA GLY A 489 -5.28 6.18 35.85
C GLY A 489 -6.33 6.57 34.81
N GLU A 490 -6.79 7.82 34.82
CA GLU A 490 -7.72 8.33 33.80
C GLU A 490 -7.09 8.31 32.40
N LEU A 491 -5.83 8.76 32.27
CA LEU A 491 -5.08 8.70 31.01
C LEU A 491 -4.95 7.26 30.50
N ARG A 492 -4.65 6.30 31.38
CA ARG A 492 -4.56 4.88 31.05
C ARG A 492 -5.87 4.33 30.49
N LEU A 493 -6.98 4.59 31.17
CA LEU A 493 -8.29 4.12 30.73
C LEU A 493 -8.66 4.71 29.37
N TYR A 494 -8.39 6.00 29.17
CA TYR A 494 -8.64 6.69 27.91
C TYR A 494 -7.80 6.14 26.76
N LEU A 495 -6.50 5.94 27.01
CA LEU A 495 -5.55 5.33 26.07
C LEU A 495 -5.99 3.92 25.66
N LEU A 496 -6.29 3.06 26.65
CA LEU A 496 -6.72 1.68 26.40
C LEU A 496 -8.04 1.64 25.63
N MET A 497 -8.99 2.49 25.95
CA MET A 497 -10.28 2.50 25.26
C MET A 497 -10.14 2.93 23.80
N ILE A 498 -9.41 4.02 23.51
CA ILE A 498 -9.16 4.44 22.12
C ILE A 498 -8.43 3.34 21.36
N PHE A 499 -7.40 2.74 21.96
CA PHE A 499 -6.64 1.67 21.34
C PHE A 499 -7.48 0.42 21.06
N CYS A 500 -8.27 -0.04 22.03
CA CYS A 500 -9.16 -1.19 21.86
C CYS A 500 -10.24 -0.94 20.81
N PHE A 501 -10.79 0.27 20.76
CA PHE A 501 -11.74 0.64 19.70
C PHE A 501 -11.07 0.61 18.33
N GLN A 502 -9.86 1.16 18.20
CA GLN A 502 -9.12 1.11 16.94
C GLN A 502 -8.72 -0.31 16.55
N LEU A 503 -8.36 -1.15 17.51
CA LEU A 503 -8.09 -2.57 17.29
C LEU A 503 -9.34 -3.26 16.75
N ALA A 504 -10.50 -3.06 17.39
CA ALA A 504 -11.76 -3.63 16.95
C ALA A 504 -12.14 -3.15 15.54
N ASN A 505 -12.00 -1.84 15.26
CA ASN A 505 -12.26 -1.28 13.94
C ASN A 505 -11.28 -1.85 12.90
N GLY A 506 -10.00 -1.99 13.24
CA GLY A 506 -8.98 -2.61 12.37
C GLY A 506 -9.37 -4.03 11.99
N LEU A 507 -9.66 -4.89 12.98
CA LEU A 507 -10.10 -6.27 12.72
C LEU A 507 -11.37 -6.33 11.85
N ILE A 508 -12.31 -5.40 12.02
CA ILE A 508 -13.51 -5.31 11.17
C ILE A 508 -13.13 -4.92 9.73
N GLN A 509 -12.28 -3.91 9.56
CA GLN A 509 -11.83 -3.47 8.24
C GLN A 509 -10.99 -4.55 7.53
N ASP A 510 -10.25 -5.37 8.28
CA ASP A 510 -9.38 -6.38 7.71
C ASP A 510 -10.13 -7.69 7.44
N TRP A 511 -11.03 -8.15 8.33
CA TRP A 511 -11.72 -9.43 8.14
C TRP A 511 -13.12 -9.26 7.59
N VAL A 512 -13.94 -8.40 8.19
CA VAL A 512 -15.37 -8.40 7.89
C VAL A 512 -15.64 -7.67 6.57
N VAL A 513 -15.09 -6.47 6.40
CA VAL A 513 -15.39 -5.60 5.26
C VAL A 513 -14.97 -6.21 3.91
N PRO A 514 -13.74 -6.70 3.70
CA PRO A 514 -13.34 -7.20 2.38
C PRO A 514 -14.10 -8.46 2.01
N HIS A 515 -14.23 -9.42 2.94
CA HIS A 515 -15.01 -10.63 2.71
C HIS A 515 -16.48 -10.31 2.43
N ALA A 516 -17.12 -9.43 3.20
CA ALA A 516 -18.50 -9.02 2.95
C ALA A 516 -18.67 -8.33 1.59
N ARG A 517 -17.73 -7.48 1.17
CA ARG A 517 -17.78 -6.80 -0.14
C ARG A 517 -17.62 -7.77 -1.30
N VAL A 518 -16.70 -8.72 -1.21
CA VAL A 518 -16.50 -9.76 -2.24
C VAL A 518 -17.71 -10.68 -2.31
N LEU A 519 -18.24 -11.13 -1.16
CA LEU A 519 -19.45 -11.93 -1.13
C LEU A 519 -20.64 -11.17 -1.73
N PHE A 520 -20.82 -9.90 -1.36
CA PHE A 520 -21.89 -9.06 -1.90
C PHE A 520 -21.75 -8.82 -3.41
N SER A 521 -20.53 -8.58 -3.91
CA SER A 521 -20.29 -8.39 -5.35
C SER A 521 -20.63 -9.66 -6.14
N GLN A 522 -20.27 -10.83 -5.62
CA GLN A 522 -20.60 -12.13 -6.22
C GLN A 522 -22.09 -12.45 -6.18
N HIS A 523 -22.77 -12.21 -5.05
CA HIS A 523 -24.21 -12.40 -4.92
C HIS A 523 -25.00 -11.48 -5.85
N ARG A 524 -24.60 -10.20 -5.95
CA ARG A 524 -25.24 -9.24 -6.86
C ARG A 524 -25.09 -9.64 -8.33
N ALA A 525 -24.02 -10.35 -8.68
CA ALA A 525 -23.82 -10.94 -10.00
C ALA A 525 -24.65 -12.22 -10.24
N GLY A 526 -25.56 -12.60 -9.33
CA GLY A 526 -26.41 -13.77 -9.45
C GLY A 526 -25.68 -15.11 -9.29
N ARG A 527 -24.52 -15.10 -8.62
CA ARG A 527 -23.69 -16.31 -8.47
C ARG A 527 -24.03 -17.07 -7.19
N SER A 528 -24.35 -18.35 -7.32
CA SER A 528 -24.39 -19.29 -6.19
C SER A 528 -23.00 -19.88 -5.94
N SER A 529 -22.67 -20.25 -4.70
CA SER A 529 -21.36 -20.84 -4.35
C SER A 529 -20.97 -22.07 -5.17
N PHE A 530 -21.95 -22.78 -5.76
CA PHE A 530 -21.72 -23.96 -6.60
C PHE A 530 -21.24 -23.62 -8.02
N ALA A 531 -21.64 -22.47 -8.57
CA ALA A 531 -21.21 -22.01 -9.90
C ALA A 531 -19.78 -21.44 -9.92
N VAL A 532 -19.22 -21.10 -8.75
CA VAL A 532 -17.85 -20.56 -8.63
C VAL A 532 -16.79 -21.65 -8.84
N ALA A 533 -17.10 -22.92 -8.58
CA ALA A 533 -16.18 -24.05 -8.74
C ALA A 533 -15.94 -24.43 -10.22
N THR A 534 -16.83 -24.05 -11.14
CA THR A 534 -16.83 -24.47 -12.56
C THR A 534 -16.49 -23.35 -13.54
N GLN A 535 -16.12 -22.16 -13.08
CA GLN A 535 -15.97 -20.96 -13.92
C GLN A 535 -14.51 -20.57 -14.16
N THR A 536 -14.22 -20.01 -15.34
CA THR A 536 -12.88 -19.55 -15.76
C THR A 536 -12.25 -18.64 -14.72
N SER A 537 -11.01 -18.92 -14.33
CA SER A 537 -10.27 -18.25 -13.23
C SER A 537 -10.24 -16.71 -13.33
N VAL A 538 -10.36 -16.16 -14.55
CA VAL A 538 -10.37 -14.72 -14.85
C VAL A 538 -11.62 -14.04 -14.29
N GLU A 539 -12.80 -14.65 -14.47
CA GLU A 539 -14.06 -14.05 -14.04
C GLU A 539 -14.18 -14.00 -12.53
N ALA A 540 -13.68 -15.02 -11.82
CA ALA A 540 -13.64 -15.02 -10.37
C ALA A 540 -12.79 -13.84 -9.85
N GLN A 541 -11.65 -13.57 -10.48
CA GLN A 541 -10.77 -12.45 -10.13
C GLN A 541 -11.41 -11.09 -10.42
N PHE A 542 -12.28 -10.98 -11.43
CA PHE A 542 -13.00 -9.72 -11.69
C PHE A 542 -13.85 -9.25 -10.51
N TYR A 543 -14.39 -10.14 -9.68
CA TYR A 543 -15.21 -9.74 -8.51
C TYR A 543 -14.41 -9.45 -7.25
N LEU A 544 -13.08 -9.66 -7.27
CA LEU A 544 -12.18 -9.30 -6.17
C LEU A 544 -11.96 -7.79 -6.09
N LEU A 545 -11.49 -7.33 -4.93
CA LEU A 545 -11.24 -5.92 -4.64
C LEU A 545 -9.96 -5.41 -5.31
N ASP A 546 -9.93 -4.13 -5.66
CA ASP A 546 -8.74 -3.49 -6.21
C ASP A 546 -7.72 -3.17 -5.11
N TYR A 547 -6.48 -3.66 -5.24
CA TYR A 547 -5.40 -3.34 -4.31
C TYR A 547 -4.60 -2.14 -4.83
N GLY A 548 -5.16 -0.95 -4.59
CA GLY A 548 -4.56 0.32 -4.98
C GLY A 548 -3.56 0.86 -3.95
N TRP A 549 -2.84 1.93 -4.32
CA TRP A 549 -1.89 2.63 -3.43
C TRP A 549 -2.51 3.10 -2.10
N ARG A 550 -3.82 3.35 -2.10
CA ARG A 550 -4.58 3.78 -0.92
C ARG A 550 -4.69 2.69 0.14
N VAL A 551 -4.73 1.42 -0.26
CA VAL A 551 -4.76 0.28 0.66
C VAL A 551 -3.45 0.22 1.44
N THR A 552 -2.32 0.14 0.74
CA THR A 552 -0.99 0.18 1.37
C THR A 552 -0.75 1.45 2.19
N PHE A 553 -1.30 2.59 1.77
CA PHE A 553 -1.25 3.81 2.57
C PHE A 553 -1.98 3.64 3.91
N ASN A 554 -3.21 3.10 3.90
CA ASN A 554 -4.00 2.90 5.11
C ASN A 554 -3.36 1.88 6.07
N GLU A 555 -2.77 0.82 5.52
CA GLU A 555 -1.99 -0.17 6.27
C GLU A 555 -0.83 0.50 7.03
N TYR A 556 0.05 1.24 6.32
CA TYR A 556 1.14 1.99 6.97
C TYR A 556 0.63 3.07 7.94
N LEU A 557 -0.49 3.73 7.65
CA LEU A 557 -1.10 4.70 8.54
C LEU A 557 -1.51 4.05 9.86
N GLY A 558 -2.15 2.88 9.80
CA GLY A 558 -2.54 2.08 10.97
C GLY A 558 -1.33 1.71 11.81
N LEU A 559 -0.27 1.20 11.19
CA LEU A 559 0.99 0.88 11.88
C LEU A 559 1.64 2.11 12.53
N SER A 560 1.62 3.26 11.86
CA SER A 560 2.20 4.51 12.37
C SER A 560 1.43 5.04 13.58
N MET A 561 0.09 4.94 13.57
CA MET A 561 -0.73 5.33 14.72
C MET A 561 -0.48 4.42 15.92
N LYS A 562 -0.44 3.09 15.69
CA LYS A 562 -0.10 2.09 16.73
C LYS A 562 1.28 2.35 17.33
N PHE A 563 2.27 2.65 16.50
CA PHE A 563 3.60 3.08 16.95
C PHE A 563 3.52 4.30 17.87
N GLY A 564 2.77 5.33 17.47
CA GLY A 564 2.53 6.51 18.30
C GLY A 564 1.89 6.18 19.65
N PHE A 565 0.85 5.34 19.69
CA PHE A 565 0.25 4.86 20.95
C PHE A 565 1.22 4.09 21.84
N THR A 566 2.13 3.32 21.24
CA THR A 566 3.15 2.58 22.00
C THR A 566 4.17 3.51 22.64
N ILE A 567 4.67 4.52 21.91
CA ILE A 567 5.84 5.28 22.35
C ILE A 567 5.51 6.61 23.06
N LEU A 568 4.40 7.28 22.74
CA LEU A 568 4.11 8.63 23.25
C LEU A 568 3.61 8.61 24.69
N PHE A 569 2.87 7.57 25.08
CA PHE A 569 2.16 7.52 26.37
C PHE A 569 2.48 6.24 27.16
N LEU A 570 3.67 5.65 26.94
CA LEU A 570 4.03 4.38 27.59
C LEU A 570 4.06 4.50 29.12
N GLY A 571 4.46 5.67 29.66
CA GLY A 571 4.43 5.93 31.10
C GLY A 571 3.04 5.77 31.73
N ALA A 572 1.97 5.91 30.96
CA ALA A 572 0.59 5.67 31.42
C ALA A 572 0.24 4.18 31.51
N SER A 573 0.75 3.36 30.58
CA SER A 573 0.46 1.93 30.52
C SER A 573 1.59 1.17 29.81
N PRO A 574 2.49 0.50 30.56
CA PRO A 574 3.54 -0.34 29.99
C PRO A 574 3.00 -1.51 29.14
N ALA A 575 1.76 -1.94 29.37
CA ALA A 575 1.12 -3.02 28.62
C ALA A 575 0.86 -2.68 27.14
N MET A 576 0.93 -1.41 26.73
CA MET A 576 0.68 -1.00 25.34
C MET A 576 1.61 -1.67 24.33
N SER A 577 2.88 -1.90 24.69
CA SER A 577 3.83 -2.61 23.83
C SER A 577 3.41 -4.05 23.57
N LEU A 578 2.86 -4.75 24.58
CA LEU A 578 2.35 -6.11 24.42
C LEU A 578 1.09 -6.13 23.55
N LEU A 579 0.15 -5.21 23.79
CA LEU A 579 -1.08 -5.13 22.99
C LEU A 579 -0.78 -4.83 21.51
N THR A 580 0.19 -3.96 21.25
CA THR A 580 0.64 -3.65 19.89
C THR A 580 1.33 -4.85 19.25
N LEU A 581 2.15 -5.60 19.98
CA LEU A 581 2.77 -6.83 19.50
C LEU A 581 1.72 -7.87 19.08
N LEU A 582 0.72 -8.13 19.93
CA LEU A 582 -0.36 -9.07 19.64
C LEU A 582 -1.18 -8.63 18.42
N ASN A 583 -1.48 -7.34 18.32
CA ASN A 583 -2.17 -6.79 17.16
C ASN A 583 -1.36 -7.00 15.88
N ASN A 584 -0.07 -6.65 15.87
CA ASN A 584 0.77 -6.77 14.69
C ASN A 584 0.99 -8.23 14.24
N LEU A 585 0.94 -9.20 15.16
CA LEU A 585 0.95 -10.63 14.82
C LEU A 585 -0.31 -11.04 14.05
N ILE A 586 -1.47 -10.52 14.45
CA ILE A 586 -2.73 -10.75 13.74
C ILE A 586 -2.71 -10.02 12.39
N GLU A 587 -2.30 -8.75 12.38
CA GLU A 587 -2.24 -7.89 11.19
C GLU A 587 -1.34 -8.48 10.09
N LEU A 588 -0.19 -9.02 10.47
CA LEU A 588 0.72 -9.68 9.54
C LEU A 588 0.03 -10.83 8.77
N ARG A 589 -0.86 -11.57 9.43
CA ARG A 589 -1.58 -12.71 8.85
C ARG A 589 -2.87 -12.30 8.14
N SER A 590 -3.60 -11.33 8.67
CA SER A 590 -4.79 -10.80 8.01
C SER A 590 -4.43 -10.12 6.69
N ASP A 591 -3.40 -9.30 6.67
CA ASP A 591 -3.00 -8.54 5.47
C ASP A 591 -2.52 -9.47 4.35
N SER A 592 -1.70 -10.47 4.70
CA SER A 592 -1.22 -11.46 3.73
C SER A 592 -2.37 -12.31 3.17
N THR A 593 -3.32 -12.73 4.02
CA THR A 593 -4.51 -13.48 3.59
C THR A 593 -5.40 -12.61 2.70
N ASN A 594 -5.64 -11.36 3.08
CA ASN A 594 -6.46 -10.43 2.32
C ASN A 594 -5.89 -10.13 0.94
N LEU A 595 -4.58 -9.92 0.85
CA LEU A 595 -3.89 -9.66 -0.41
C LEU A 595 -3.99 -10.86 -1.36
N VAL A 596 -3.91 -12.09 -0.84
CA VAL A 596 -3.95 -13.32 -1.65
C VAL A 596 -5.37 -13.72 -2.05
N MET A 597 -6.35 -13.57 -1.14
CA MET A 597 -7.69 -14.15 -1.31
C MET A 597 -8.78 -13.16 -1.72
N ASN A 598 -8.71 -11.92 -1.25
CA ASN A 598 -9.81 -10.95 -1.38
C ASN A 598 -9.53 -9.84 -2.39
N HIS A 599 -8.28 -9.71 -2.82
CA HIS A 599 -7.84 -8.66 -3.73
C HIS A 599 -7.39 -9.23 -5.08
N ARG A 600 -7.59 -8.42 -6.13
CA ARG A 600 -6.94 -8.62 -7.42
C ARG A 600 -5.45 -8.39 -7.29
N ARG A 601 -4.68 -9.02 -8.17
CA ARG A 601 -3.23 -8.85 -8.19
C ARG A 601 -2.90 -7.37 -8.43
N PRO A 602 -2.21 -6.70 -7.49
CA PRO A 602 -1.78 -5.32 -7.68
C PRO A 602 -0.72 -5.20 -8.78
N LEU A 603 -0.70 -4.04 -9.42
CA LEU A 603 0.35 -3.72 -10.38
C LEU A 603 1.71 -3.63 -9.68
N PRO A 604 2.74 -4.34 -10.19
CA PRO A 604 4.04 -4.39 -9.57
C PRO A 604 4.72 -3.02 -9.66
N ARG A 605 4.88 -2.37 -8.50
CA ARG A 605 5.59 -1.08 -8.38
C ARG A 605 6.94 -1.27 -7.73
N GLN A 606 7.94 -0.59 -8.28
CA GLN A 606 9.26 -0.51 -7.68
C GLN A 606 9.29 0.53 -6.56
N ALA A 607 9.98 0.21 -5.47
CA ALA A 607 10.30 1.13 -4.39
C ALA A 607 11.64 0.76 -3.77
N SER A 608 12.43 1.77 -3.39
CA SER A 608 13.73 1.60 -2.73
C SER A 608 13.67 1.78 -1.21
N THR A 609 12.63 2.48 -0.73
CA THR A 609 12.42 2.79 0.68
C THR A 609 10.92 2.81 0.98
N CYS A 610 10.55 2.80 2.26
CA CYS A 610 9.17 3.09 2.68
C CYS A 610 8.77 4.57 2.44
N GLY A 611 9.58 5.37 1.76
CA GLY A 611 9.29 6.78 1.50
C GLY A 611 9.25 7.62 2.78
N GLN A 612 8.27 8.53 2.85
CA GLN A 612 8.15 9.51 3.94
C GLN A 612 7.69 8.91 5.28
N TRP A 613 7.27 7.63 5.30
CA TRP A 613 6.92 6.93 6.54
C TRP A 613 8.07 6.91 7.54
N MET A 614 9.32 6.82 7.08
CA MET A 614 10.48 6.86 7.97
C MET A 614 10.63 8.20 8.67
N SER A 615 10.47 9.29 7.94
CA SER A 615 10.52 10.64 8.51
C SER A 615 9.40 10.83 9.53
N VAL A 616 8.20 10.31 9.25
CA VAL A 616 7.07 10.33 10.18
C VAL A 616 7.41 9.63 11.50
N LEU A 617 7.95 8.41 11.45
CA LEU A 617 8.26 7.66 12.67
C LEU A 617 9.39 8.34 13.47
N GLU A 618 10.35 8.95 12.79
CA GLU A 618 11.41 9.77 13.43
C GLU A 618 10.84 11.01 14.12
N TYR A 619 9.87 11.70 13.51
CA TYR A 619 9.17 12.82 14.16
C TYR A 619 8.36 12.36 15.38
N LEU A 620 7.64 11.24 15.30
CA LEU A 620 6.92 10.67 16.45
C LEU A 620 7.87 10.26 17.58
N THR A 621 9.05 9.75 17.25
CA THR A 621 10.07 9.38 18.24
C THR A 621 10.72 10.61 18.88
N THR A 622 10.90 11.68 18.10
CA THR A 622 11.35 12.96 18.66
C THR A 622 10.30 13.54 19.61
N LEU A 623 9.02 13.49 19.23
CA LEU A 623 7.90 13.91 20.08
C LEU A 623 7.81 13.08 21.36
N SER A 624 8.05 11.76 21.30
CA SER A 624 7.98 10.91 22.49
C SER A 624 9.04 11.21 23.55
N ILE A 625 10.18 11.78 23.15
CA ILE A 625 11.18 12.26 24.11
C ILE A 625 10.59 13.39 24.97
N PHE A 626 9.88 14.33 24.34
CA PHE A 626 9.23 15.45 25.06
C PHE A 626 7.96 15.02 25.81
N THR A 627 7.23 14.03 25.30
CA THR A 627 5.99 13.60 25.97
C THR A 627 6.27 12.76 27.22
N ASN A 628 7.33 11.94 27.19
CA ASN A 628 7.66 11.08 28.33
C ASN A 628 8.70 11.66 29.29
N GLY A 629 9.51 12.62 28.84
CA GLY A 629 10.44 13.37 29.69
C GLY A 629 9.73 14.49 30.43
#